data_AF-A0A6C0E1H8-F1
#
_entry.id   AF-A0A6C0E1H8-F1
#
_cell.length_a   1.000
_cell.length_b   1.000
_cell.length_c   1.000
_cell.angle_alpha   90.00
_cell.angle_beta   90.00
_cell.angle_gamma   90.00
#
_symmetry.space_group_name_H-M   'P 1'
#
loop_
_entity.id
_entity.type
_entity.pdbx_description
1 polymer ?
#
loop_
_entity_poly.entity_id
_entity_poly.type
_entity_poly.pdbx_seq_one_letter_code
_entity_poly.pdbx_strand_id
1 'polypeptide(L)'
;MNAFPQILSVVNKNNFIHLNNERILCLFREHVYLHMLKNFHSDKDENNYIDLDVFCKQHLNNKNERIIKDIVVIVAKELEALGWKCALSFNDTGLFIYSTPNKPASCW
;
A
#
# COMPACT_ATOMS: atom_id res chain seq x y z
N MET A 1 6.37 -17.17 -12.69
CA MET A 1 5.54 -17.05 -13.92
C MET A 1 5.98 -18.11 -14.90
N ASN A 2 5.06 -18.91 -15.42
CA ASN A 2 5.38 -20.00 -16.36
C ASN A 2 5.25 -19.57 -17.83
N ALA A 3 4.69 -18.40 -18.11
CA ALA A 3 4.59 -17.80 -19.44
C ALA A 3 4.57 -16.26 -19.36
N PHE A 4 4.97 -15.58 -20.44
CA PHE A 4 4.92 -14.13 -20.52
C PHE A 4 3.47 -13.64 -20.71
N PRO A 5 3.03 -12.56 -20.01
CA PRO A 5 1.64 -12.13 -20.05
C PRO A 5 1.23 -11.60 -21.44
N GLN A 6 0.27 -12.28 -22.08
CA GLN A 6 -0.30 -11.86 -23.36
C GLN A 6 -1.08 -10.53 -23.25
N ILE A 7 -1.47 -10.13 -22.03
CA ILE A 7 -2.12 -8.85 -21.77
C ILE A 7 -1.25 -7.65 -22.14
N LEU A 8 0.08 -7.83 -22.22
CA LEU A 8 1.05 -6.83 -22.69
C LEU A 8 1.19 -6.78 -24.22
N SER A 9 0.22 -7.31 -24.97
CA SER A 9 0.19 -7.19 -26.43
C SER A 9 -0.01 -5.74 -26.90
N VAL A 10 0.42 -5.44 -28.13
CA VAL A 10 0.29 -4.10 -28.74
C VAL A 10 -1.16 -3.64 -28.82
N VAL A 11 -2.11 -4.57 -28.99
CA VAL A 11 -3.55 -4.30 -29.03
C VAL A 11 -4.02 -3.63 -27.72
N ASN A 12 -3.39 -3.97 -26.59
CA ASN A 12 -3.76 -3.46 -25.28
C ASN A 12 -2.96 -2.22 -24.85
N LYS A 13 -2.13 -1.64 -25.73
CA LYS A 13 -1.23 -0.52 -25.38
C LYS A 13 -1.96 0.65 -24.74
N ASN A 14 -3.17 0.95 -25.20
CA ASN A 14 -4.01 2.03 -24.65
C ASN A 14 -4.42 1.77 -23.19
N ASN A 15 -4.40 0.51 -22.74
CA ASN A 15 -4.74 0.10 -21.38
C ASN A 15 -3.52 -0.05 -20.46
N PHE A 16 -2.29 0.18 -20.93
CA PHE A 16 -1.08 -0.06 -20.13
C PHE A 16 -1.02 0.80 -18.87
N ILE A 17 -1.56 2.02 -18.91
CA ILE A 17 -1.66 2.88 -17.72
C ILE A 17 -2.53 2.21 -16.65
N HIS A 18 -3.68 1.68 -17.05
CA HIS A 18 -4.58 0.98 -16.13
C HIS A 18 -3.94 -0.32 -15.59
N LEU A 19 -3.32 -1.12 -16.47
CA LEU A 19 -2.60 -2.33 -16.06
C LEU A 19 -1.45 -2.04 -15.09
N ASN A 20 -0.74 -0.92 -15.31
CA ASN A 20 0.29 -0.48 -14.39
C ASN A 20 -0.31 -0.11 -13.03
N ASN A 21 -1.40 0.65 -13.00
CA ASN A 21 -2.07 1.02 -11.74
C ASN A 21 -2.56 -0.21 -10.96
N GLU A 22 -3.16 -1.18 -11.64
CA GLU A 22 -3.54 -2.48 -11.08
C GLU A 22 -2.33 -3.22 -10.49
N ARG A 23 -1.20 -3.21 -11.20
CA ARG A 23 0.04 -3.82 -10.73
C ARG A 23 0.58 -3.11 -9.48
N ILE A 24 0.57 -1.78 -9.43
CA ILE A 24 1.02 -1.02 -8.25
C ILE A 24 0.10 -1.32 -7.06
N LEU A 25 -1.21 -1.38 -7.26
CA LEU A 25 -2.16 -1.76 -6.20
C LEU A 25 -1.84 -3.16 -5.65
N CYS A 26 -1.58 -4.13 -6.52
CA CYS A 26 -1.17 -5.48 -6.14
C CYS A 26 0.14 -5.48 -5.32
N LEU A 27 1.15 -4.74 -5.78
CA LEU A 27 2.42 -4.58 -5.06
C LEU A 27 2.23 -3.93 -3.68
N PHE A 28 1.36 -2.93 -3.59
CA PHE A 28 1.09 -2.26 -2.32
C PHE A 28 0.36 -3.18 -1.33
N ARG A 29 -0.62 -3.96 -1.80
CA ARG A 29 -1.29 -4.99 -0.98
C ARG A 29 -0.30 -6.04 -0.47
N GLU A 30 0.62 -6.50 -1.32
CA GLU A 30 1.69 -7.42 -0.90
C GLU A 30 2.60 -6.77 0.15
N HIS A 31 2.96 -5.50 -0.03
CA HIS A 31 3.78 -4.76 0.93
C HIS A 31 3.09 -4.62 2.29
N VAL A 32 1.80 -4.28 2.30
CA VAL A 32 0.96 -4.22 3.51
C VAL A 32 0.90 -5.59 4.19
N TYR A 33 0.62 -6.65 3.43
CA TYR A 33 0.57 -8.02 3.94
C TYR A 33 1.88 -8.41 4.64
N LEU A 34 3.02 -8.16 4.00
CA LEU A 34 4.34 -8.46 4.58
C LEU A 34 4.64 -7.60 5.80
N HIS A 35 4.28 -6.31 5.78
CA HIS A 35 4.41 -5.42 6.92
C HIS A 35 3.61 -5.95 8.11
N MET A 36 2.38 -6.39 7.87
CA MET A 36 1.52 -6.95 8.91
C MET A 36 2.09 -8.24 9.48
N LEU A 37 2.51 -9.19 8.64
CA LEU A 37 3.11 -10.44 9.13
C LEU A 37 4.41 -10.20 9.93
N LYS A 38 5.21 -9.22 9.53
CA LYS A 38 6.48 -8.90 10.19
C LYS A 38 6.26 -8.25 11.56
N ASN A 39 5.35 -7.30 11.67
CA ASN A 39 5.22 -6.45 12.86
C ASN A 39 4.19 -6.98 13.87
N PHE A 40 3.21 -7.77 13.45
CA PHE A 40 2.10 -8.24 14.30
C PHE A 40 2.28 -9.70 14.76
N HIS A 41 3.49 -10.26 14.65
CA HIS A 41 3.76 -11.64 15.09
C HIS A 41 3.75 -11.81 16.63
N SER A 42 3.77 -10.69 17.37
CA SER A 42 3.58 -10.60 18.81
C SER A 42 2.80 -9.32 19.04
N ASP A 43 1.66 -9.35 19.74
CA ASP A 43 0.61 -8.31 19.87
C ASP A 43 1.06 -6.92 20.41
N LYS A 44 2.23 -6.40 20.01
CA LYS A 44 2.94 -5.35 20.74
C LYS A 44 3.51 -4.23 19.88
N ASP A 45 3.61 -4.37 18.55
CA ASP A 45 4.24 -3.32 17.73
C ASP A 45 3.36 -2.78 16.60
N GLU A 46 2.26 -2.12 17.00
CA GLU A 46 1.48 -1.25 16.11
C GLU A 46 2.12 0.13 15.91
N ASN A 47 3.30 0.39 16.51
CA ASN A 47 4.00 1.67 16.40
C ASN A 47 4.83 1.79 15.11
N ASN A 48 4.91 0.71 14.33
CA ASN A 48 5.55 0.74 13.04
C ASN A 48 4.59 1.27 11.96
N TYR A 49 5.15 1.87 10.91
CA TYR A 49 4.39 2.41 9.80
C TYR A 49 4.98 1.98 8.47
N ILE A 50 4.16 2.08 7.43
CA ILE A 50 4.59 1.88 6.05
C ILE A 50 5.02 3.25 5.51
N ASP A 51 6.28 3.35 5.10
CA ASP A 51 6.84 4.53 4.45
C ASP A 51 6.42 4.56 2.97
N LEU A 52 5.46 5.43 2.66
CA LEU A 52 4.89 5.60 1.34
C LEU A 52 5.88 6.25 0.37
N ASP A 53 6.80 7.08 0.86
CA ASP A 53 7.84 7.71 0.03
C ASP A 53 8.84 6.66 -0.47
N VAL A 54 9.25 5.74 0.42
CA VAL A 54 10.12 4.62 0.05
C VAL A 54 9.42 3.73 -0.98
N PHE A 55 8.15 3.41 -0.77
CA PHE A 55 7.36 2.64 -1.74
C PHE A 55 7.27 3.36 -3.10
N CYS A 56 6.98 4.66 -3.10
CA CYS A 56 6.88 5.47 -4.32
C CYS A 56 8.22 5.58 -5.07
N LYS A 57 9.34 5.71 -4.36
CA LYS A 57 10.68 5.72 -4.95
C LYS A 57 10.98 4.39 -5.64
N GLN A 58 10.58 3.27 -5.04
CA GLN A 58 10.83 1.93 -5.56
C GLN A 58 9.95 1.57 -6.76
N HIS A 59 8.69 2.01 -6.79
CA HIS A 59 7.70 1.50 -7.75
C HIS A 59 7.07 2.56 -8.67
N LEU A 60 7.15 3.84 -8.32
CA LEU A 60 6.47 4.93 -9.05
C LEU A 60 7.44 6.01 -9.60
N ASN A 61 8.76 5.85 -9.41
CA ASN A 61 9.78 6.82 -9.85
C ASN A 61 9.47 8.27 -9.46
N ASN A 62 8.81 8.49 -8.30
CA ASN A 62 8.37 9.79 -7.78
C ASN A 62 7.41 10.61 -8.66
N LYS A 63 6.84 10.03 -9.74
CA LYS A 63 6.05 10.81 -10.72
C LYS A 63 4.53 10.77 -10.50
N ASN A 64 4.04 10.03 -9.50
CA ASN A 64 2.62 9.68 -9.39
C ASN A 64 2.09 9.67 -7.95
N GLU A 65 2.29 10.77 -7.21
CA GLU A 65 1.74 10.96 -5.86
C GLU A 65 0.21 10.77 -5.78
N ARG A 66 -0.51 11.11 -6.85
CA ARG A 66 -1.97 10.89 -6.90
C ARG A 66 -2.33 9.41 -6.87
N ILE A 67 -1.58 8.57 -7.58
CA ILE A 67 -1.86 7.13 -7.67
C ILE A 67 -1.66 6.47 -6.31
N ILE A 68 -0.61 6.84 -5.56
CA ILE A 68 -0.41 6.26 -4.23
C ILE A 68 -1.53 6.68 -3.27
N LYS A 69 -2.01 7.93 -3.32
CA LYS A 69 -3.14 8.37 -2.49
C LYS A 69 -4.40 7.56 -2.77
N ASP A 70 -4.74 7.36 -4.05
CA ASP A 70 -5.90 6.55 -4.43
C ASP A 70 -5.76 5.09 -3.98
N ILE A 71 -4.56 4.51 -4.13
CA ILE A 71 -4.25 3.14 -3.69
C ILE A 71 -4.34 2.99 -2.17
N VAL A 72 -3.79 3.94 -1.41
CA VAL A 72 -3.85 3.94 0.05
C VAL A 72 -5.30 3.99 0.52
N VAL A 73 -6.15 4.81 -0.11
CA VAL A 73 -7.59 4.87 0.22
C VAL A 73 -8.28 3.53 -0.05
N ILE A 74 -7.96 2.87 -1.17
CA ILE A 74 -8.52 1.55 -1.50
C ILE A 74 -8.12 0.53 -0.44
N VAL A 75 -6.82 0.40 -0.14
CA VAL A 75 -6.32 -0.61 0.79
C VAL A 75 -6.72 -0.30 2.23
N ALA A 76 -6.82 0.98 2.62
CA ALA A 76 -7.34 1.36 3.94
C ALA A 76 -8.77 0.87 4.14
N LYS A 77 -9.65 1.02 3.13
CA LYS A 77 -11.02 0.48 3.19
C LYS A 77 -11.06 -1.04 3.27
N GLU A 78 -10.15 -1.72 2.56
CA GLU A 78 -10.03 -3.18 2.63
C GLU A 78 -9.60 -3.65 4.03
N LEU A 79 -8.65 -2.93 4.65
CA LEU A 79 -8.21 -3.18 6.03
C LEU A 79 -9.31 -2.88 7.05
N GLU A 80 -10.05 -1.78 6.88
CA GLU A 80 -11.20 -1.41 7.72
C GLU A 80 -12.30 -2.47 7.68
N ALA A 81 -12.57 -3.04 6.51
CA ALA A 81 -13.52 -4.15 6.37
C ALA A 81 -13.08 -5.42 7.14
N LEU A 82 -11.79 -5.56 7.44
CA LEU A 82 -11.22 -6.64 8.25
C LEU A 82 -11.12 -6.27 9.74
N GLY A 83 -11.58 -5.08 10.14
CA GLY A 83 -11.56 -4.61 11.53
C GLY A 83 -10.29 -3.84 11.93
N TRP A 84 -9.40 -3.53 10.99
CA TRP A 84 -8.23 -2.68 11.24
C TRP A 84 -8.58 -1.20 11.14
N LYS A 85 -7.77 -0.37 11.78
CA LYS A 85 -7.81 1.08 11.60
C LYS A 85 -6.56 1.53 10.87
N CYS A 86 -6.73 2.54 10.04
CA CYS A 86 -5.63 3.16 9.31
C CYS A 86 -5.50 4.63 9.71
N ALA A 87 -4.27 5.14 9.76
CA ALA A 87 -4.01 6.56 9.94
C ALA A 87 -2.81 6.99 9.09
N LEU A 88 -2.92 8.17 8.50
CA LEU A 88 -1.80 8.84 7.85
C LEU A 88 -1.13 9.80 8.84
N SER A 89 0.20 9.89 8.72
CA SER A 89 1.09 10.71 9.55
C SER A 89 2.24 11.23 8.69
N PHE A 90 3.05 12.13 9.24
CA PHE A 90 4.25 12.68 8.59
C PHE A 90 3.95 13.30 7.22
N ASN A 91 2.92 14.17 7.16
CA ASN A 91 2.47 14.81 5.91
C ASN A 91 2.03 13.79 4.83
N ASP A 92 1.21 12.82 5.25
CA ASP A 92 0.66 11.73 4.44
C ASP A 92 1.70 10.77 3.82
N THR A 93 2.90 10.71 4.40
CA THR A 93 3.97 9.80 3.93
C THR A 93 4.09 8.53 4.78
N GLY A 94 3.53 8.51 5.98
CA GLY A 94 3.50 7.32 6.84
C GLY A 94 2.10 6.76 7.00
N LEU A 95 1.89 5.50 6.60
CA LEU A 95 0.65 4.77 6.84
C LEU A 95 0.80 3.85 8.06
N PHE A 96 0.05 4.17 9.12
CA PHE A 96 -0.10 3.34 10.30
C PHE A 96 -1.31 2.43 10.16
N ILE A 97 -1.14 1.17 10.58
CA ILE A 97 -2.20 0.15 10.65
C ILE A 97 -2.23 -0.32 12.10
N TYR A 98 -3.41 -0.36 12.71
CA TYR A 98 -3.54 -0.68 14.15
C TYR A 98 -4.93 -1.23 14.46
N SER A 99 -5.04 -2.06 15.50
CA SER A 99 -6.29 -2.65 15.99
C SER A 99 -6.79 -1.97 17.27
N THR A 100 -5.91 -1.23 17.96
CA THR A 100 -6.23 -0.59 19.23
C THR A 100 -7.25 0.55 19.11
N PRO A 101 -7.93 0.92 20.21
CA PRO A 101 -8.88 2.04 20.23
C PRO A 101 -8.25 3.37 19.79
N ASN A 102 -7.01 3.61 20.24
CA ASN A 102 -6.27 4.84 20.07
C ASN A 102 -5.23 4.69 18.97
N LYS A 103 -4.81 5.81 18.36
CA LYS A 103 -3.69 5.81 17.41
C LYS A 103 -2.39 5.35 18.12
N PRO A 104 -1.46 4.71 17.39
CA PRO A 104 -0.14 4.39 17.92
C PRO A 104 0.59 5.64 18.43
N ALA A 105 1.43 5.48 19.46
CA ALA A 105 2.11 6.62 20.10
C ALA A 105 3.09 7.34 19.16
N SER A 106 3.58 6.64 18.14
CA SER A 106 4.45 7.15 17.08
C SER A 106 3.69 7.78 15.91
N CYS A 107 2.35 7.85 15.95
CA CYS A 107 1.54 8.51 14.93
C CYS A 107 1.27 9.98 15.36
N TRP A 108 1.97 10.93 14.75
CA TRP A 108 1.97 12.37 15.09
C TRP A 108 1.11 13.20 14.14
#